data_AF-A0A6J6AND5-F1
#
_entry.id   AF-A0A6J6AND5-F1
#
_cell.length_a   1.000
_cell.length_b   1.000
_cell.length_c   1.000
_cell.angle_alpha   90.00
_cell.angle_beta   90.00
_cell.angle_gamma   90.00
#
_symmetry.space_group_name_H-M   'P 1'
#
loop_
_entity.id
_entity.type
_entity.pdbx_description
1 polymer ?
#
loop_
_entity_poly.entity_id
_entity_poly.type
_entity_poly.pdbx_seq_one_letter_code
_entity_poly.pdbx_strand_id
1 'polypeptide(L)' 'MQWIPKEILGADMLPNPVKIIGGELPIPRKAPECGQHSDEILSELLGYDADRIAQLHEKGVLG' A
#
# COMPACT_ATOMS: atom_id res chain seq x y z
N MET A 1 -14.55 14.97 -11.23
CA MET A 1 -13.85 13.80 -10.65
C MET A 1 -14.85 12.74 -10.31
N GLN A 2 -14.62 11.55 -10.84
CA GLN A 2 -15.62 10.50 -10.98
C GLN A 2 -15.66 9.60 -9.74
N TRP A 3 -16.83 9.08 -9.44
CA TRP A 3 -17.02 7.91 -8.60
C TRP A 3 -16.07 6.79 -9.03
N ILE A 4 -15.37 6.15 -8.08
CA ILE A 4 -14.52 4.99 -8.38
C ILE A 4 -15.23 3.74 -7.87
N PRO A 5 -15.56 2.79 -8.76
CA PRO A 5 -16.29 1.60 -8.36
C PRO A 5 -15.38 0.60 -7.61
N LYS A 6 -16.00 -0.22 -6.75
CA LYS A 6 -15.30 -1.20 -5.91
C LYS A 6 -14.37 -2.17 -6.65
N GLU A 7 -14.60 -2.42 -7.94
CA GLU A 7 -13.77 -3.31 -8.76
C GLU A 7 -12.32 -2.81 -8.89
N ILE A 8 -12.08 -1.50 -8.69
CA ILE A 8 -10.75 -0.91 -8.77
C ILE A 8 -10.05 -0.91 -7.40
N LEU A 9 -10.77 -0.61 -6.32
CA LEU A 9 -10.17 -0.30 -5.00
C LEU A 9 -10.63 -1.21 -3.86
N GLY A 10 -11.46 -2.21 -4.14
CA GLY A 10 -12.08 -3.09 -3.13
C GLY A 10 -13.25 -2.45 -2.39
N ALA A 11 -13.49 -1.16 -2.59
CA ALA A 11 -14.62 -0.41 -2.04
C ALA A 11 -15.04 0.70 -2.99
N ASP A 12 -16.33 1.04 -2.96
CA ASP A 12 -16.86 2.18 -3.67
C ASP A 12 -16.34 3.48 -3.06
N MET A 13 -15.74 4.34 -3.88
CA MET A 13 -15.12 5.58 -3.40
C MET A 13 -15.91 6.81 -3.81
N LEU A 14 -16.09 7.68 -2.82
CA LEU A 14 -16.55 9.04 -3.04
C LEU A 14 -15.46 9.86 -3.76
N PRO A 15 -15.86 10.89 -4.55
CA PRO A 15 -14.91 11.79 -5.19
C PRO A 15 -14.01 12.51 -4.18
N ASN A 16 -12.77 12.77 -4.56
CA ASN A 16 -11.84 13.55 -3.72
C ASN A 16 -12.41 14.96 -3.43
N PRO A 17 -12.43 15.39 -2.15
CA PRO A 17 -12.97 16.70 -1.75
C PRO A 17 -12.13 17.88 -2.26
N VAL A 18 -10.82 17.70 -2.46
CA VAL A 18 -9.91 18.74 -2.93
C VAL A 18 -10.00 18.89 -4.45
N LYS A 19 -10.01 20.13 -4.95
CA LYS A 19 -9.95 20.43 -6.40
C LYS A 19 -8.60 21.05 -6.74
N ILE A 20 -7.95 20.54 -7.78
CA ILE A 20 -6.72 21.12 -8.31
C ILE A 20 -7.07 21.99 -9.51
N ILE A 21 -6.73 23.28 -9.45
CA ILE A 21 -6.93 24.20 -10.57
C ILE A 21 -5.84 23.94 -11.61
N GLY A 22 -6.25 23.65 -12.85
CA GLY A 22 -5.32 23.38 -13.95
C GLY A 22 -4.62 22.03 -13.88
N GLY A 23 -5.11 21.09 -13.06
CA GLY A 23 -4.52 19.76 -12.94
C GLY A 23 -5.56 18.67 -12.70
N GLU A 24 -5.11 17.42 -12.80
CA GLU A 24 -5.90 16.22 -12.53
C GLU A 24 -5.36 15.50 -11.31
N LEU A 25 -6.24 14.82 -10.57
CA LEU A 25 -5.82 13.90 -9.53
C LEU A 25 -5.66 12.50 -10.13
N PRO A 26 -4.57 11.78 -9.82
CA PRO A 26 -4.42 10.40 -10.25
C PRO A 26 -5.48 9.52 -9.57
N ILE A 27 -5.88 8.46 -10.27
CA ILE A 27 -6.66 7.39 -9.64
C ILE A 27 -5.75 6.72 -8.60
N PRO A 28 -6.16 6.61 -7.33
CA PRO A 28 -5.35 5.94 -6.32
C PRO A 28 -5.24 4.44 -6.62
N ARG A 29 -4.30 3.77 -5.98
CA ARG A 29 -4.19 2.30 -6.01
C ARG A 29 -4.96 1.68 -4.85
N LYS A 30 -5.33 0.40 -4.98
CA LYS A 30 -5.96 -0.38 -3.90
C LYS A 30 -5.09 -0.31 -2.63
N ALA A 31 -5.73 -0.20 -1.47
CA ALA A 31 -5.04 -0.30 -0.19
C ALA A 31 -4.33 -1.67 -0.08
N PRO A 32 -3.12 -1.71 0.51
CA PRO A 32 -2.41 -2.97 0.68
C PRO A 32 -3.08 -3.89 1.69
N GLU A 33 -2.84 -5.18 1.51
CA GLU A 33 -3.16 -6.20 2.51
C GLU A 33 -2.18 -6.11 3.71
N CYS A 34 -2.54 -6.75 4.82
CA CYS A 34 -1.66 -6.85 5.99
C CYS A 34 -0.33 -7.51 5.60
N GLY A 35 0.79 -6.90 5.98
CA GLY A 35 2.13 -7.40 5.68
C GLY A 35 2.58 -7.30 4.22
N GLN A 36 1.78 -6.78 3.28
CA GLN A 36 2.05 -6.86 1.83
C GLN A 36 3.44 -6.35 1.40
N HIS A 37 3.98 -5.35 2.10
CA HIS A 37 5.28 -4.75 1.76
C HIS A 37 6.33 -4.90 2.87
N SER A 38 6.09 -5.76 3.89
CA SER A 38 6.99 -5.88 5.05
C SER A 38 8.41 -6.28 4.63
N ASP A 39 8.55 -7.32 3.81
CA ASP A 39 9.85 -7.84 3.37
C ASP A 39 10.55 -6.89 2.38
N GLU A 40 9.78 -6.25 1.48
CA GLU A 40 10.28 -5.21 0.56
C GLU A 40 10.91 -4.06 1.34
N ILE A 41 10.20 -3.52 2.35
CA ILE A 41 10.71 -2.41 3.15
C ILE A 41 11.93 -2.83 3.98
N LEU A 42 11.89 -4.02 4.60
CA LEU A 42 13.00 -4.51 5.43
C LEU A 42 14.28 -4.69 4.60
N SER A 43 14.16 -5.23 3.40
CA SER A 43 15.31 -5.46 2.52
C SER A 43 15.77 -4.19 1.81
N GLU A 44 14.88 -3.50 1.10
CA GLU A 44 15.23 -2.42 0.17
C GLU A 44 15.49 -1.08 0.87
N LEU A 45 14.76 -0.79 1.95
CA LEU A 45 14.87 0.50 2.65
C LEU A 45 15.71 0.39 3.92
N LEU A 46 15.61 -0.74 4.63
CA LEU A 46 16.28 -0.93 5.92
C LEU A 46 17.54 -1.80 5.81
N GLY A 47 17.81 -2.41 4.65
CA GLY A 47 19.04 -3.14 4.37
C GLY A 47 19.18 -4.45 5.14
N TYR A 48 18.06 -5.09 5.51
CA TYR A 48 18.09 -6.38 6.18
C TYR A 48 18.36 -7.47 5.16
N ASP A 49 19.24 -8.40 5.50
CA ASP A 49 19.47 -9.60 4.70
C ASP A 49 18.32 -10.61 4.88
N ALA A 50 18.31 -11.60 3.99
CA ALA A 50 17.29 -12.65 3.97
C ALA A 50 17.27 -13.45 5.28
N ASP A 51 18.43 -13.73 5.88
CA ASP A 51 18.53 -14.52 7.11
C ASP A 51 17.91 -13.79 8.31
N ARG A 52 18.13 -12.48 8.41
CA ARG A 52 17.54 -11.64 9.45
C ARG A 52 16.03 -11.52 9.28
N ILE A 53 15.54 -11.36 8.05
CA ILE A 53 14.09 -11.29 7.77
C ILE A 53 13.43 -12.62 8.14
N ALA A 54 14.03 -13.76 7.77
CA ALA A 54 13.53 -15.09 8.12
C ALA A 54 13.41 -15.30 9.64
N GLN A 55 14.40 -14.83 10.42
CA GLN A 55 14.33 -14.90 11.90
C GLN A 55 13.18 -14.08 12.49
N LEU A 56 12.79 -12.97 11.87
CA LEU A 56 11.67 -12.14 12.34
C LEU A 56 10.33 -12.81 12.09
N HIS A 57 10.20 -13.50 10.95
CA HIS A 57 9.04 -14.34 10.65
C HIS A 57 8.95 -15.53 11.61
N GLU A 58 10.05 -16.25 11.84
CA GLU A 58 10.07 -17.39 12.77
C GLU A 58 9.70 -17.00 14.20
N LYS A 59 10.13 -15.81 14.64
CA LYS A 59 9.79 -15.26 15.97
C LYS A 59 8.37 -14.69 16.05
N GLY A 60 7.62 -14.64 14.95
CA GLY A 60 6.26 -14.08 14.91
C GLY A 60 6.21 -12.57 15.18
N VAL A 61 7.28 -11.85 14.87
CA VAL A 61 7.37 -10.39 15.08
C VAL A 61 6.66 -9.62 13.95
N LEU A 62 6.56 -10.23 12.77
CA LEU A 62 5.90 -9.68 11.58
C LEU A 62 4.50 -10.27 11.42
N GLY A 63 3.54 -9.46 10.95
CA GLY A 63 2.15 -9.82 10.72
C GLY A 63 1.51 -9.01 9.59
#